data_AF-A0A3D5AEA5-F1
#
_entry.id   AF-A0A3D5AEA5-F1
#
_cell.length_a   1.000
_cell.length_b   1.000
_cell.length_c   1.000
_cell.angle_alpha   90.00
_cell.angle_beta   90.00
_cell.angle_gamma   90.00
#
_symmetry.space_group_name_H-M   'P 1'
#
loop_
_entity.id
_entity.type
_entity.pdbx_description
1 polymer ?
#
loop_
_entity_poly.entity_id
_entity_poly.type
_entity_poly.pdbx_seq_one_letter_code
_entity_poly.pdbx_strand_id
1 'polypeptide(L)'
;PHGIHNVLYRTSEHAKSVLGFSGKLILATFGLLNPGKGIEYVIEALPKVVAKFPNVRFLIAGVTHPVVLEQAGESYRNFLIKKVYELNLANHISFYNTYLDLNDLFRFLKATNVYLSPSLNPNQTVSGTLSYALGSGRPVISTAFAQAKQDITSEVGILIDFKNPQAFTDAIIKLINNKELCLQMGKNAYFRTRHMTWENVALSYMKYFSQFAPELTLGQKKLPPIKLTHLAKLTDNFGIIQFAKLTEPDLASGYTLDDNARALIAVALHYKKFGTHSALKLASIHLNFLYRVAKPDGYFDNYVNSNRAIDKQRNIQENSEDPSARTLYALALVSTIKQVPKRFREQAHSLFEQSVQKNIAFSSPRAIAFYIKALNCLLSKWKEPKVLTALRYYCEQLITLYEKSHSPNWEWFEPYLTYSNAILPEALLLGYKITSEKRYLKVSEKTFNFLIEHTFKDDMYIPIGQSGWFPKGETRQYFDQQPEDVTATIEALNTMFKVTNRKHYKELANIAFNWFLGDNVLGQVVYDRTTGGCYDGVGEKFINLNQGAESTISYLLARLSFEN
;
A
#
# COMPACT_ATOMS: atom_id res chain seq x y z
N PRO A 1 -15.57 8.66 -13.04
CA PRO A 1 -16.15 8.70 -11.67
C PRO A 1 -15.94 10.11 -11.07
N HIS A 2 -16.76 10.51 -10.08
CA HIS A 2 -16.49 11.74 -9.32
C HIS A 2 -15.24 11.56 -8.45
N GLY A 3 -14.32 12.54 -8.47
CA GLY A 3 -13.10 12.49 -7.67
C GLY A 3 -13.38 12.58 -6.16
N ILE A 4 -12.65 11.79 -5.36
CA ILE A 4 -12.69 11.85 -3.90
C ILE A 4 -11.29 12.13 -3.34
N HIS A 5 -11.23 12.71 -2.14
CA HIS A 5 -9.97 12.86 -1.43
C HIS A 5 -9.53 11.52 -0.83
N ASN A 6 -8.23 11.26 -0.88
CA ASN A 6 -7.64 10.07 -0.25
C ASN A 6 -7.58 10.25 1.28
N VAL A 7 -8.62 9.80 1.97
CA VAL A 7 -8.71 9.80 3.43
C VAL A 7 -8.46 8.42 4.01
N LEU A 8 -7.84 8.36 5.19
CA LEU A 8 -7.64 7.10 5.91
C LEU A 8 -8.96 6.54 6.43
N TYR A 9 -9.19 5.24 6.22
CA TYR A 9 -10.27 4.52 6.88
C TYR A 9 -10.01 4.44 8.39
N ARG A 10 -10.93 4.97 9.18
CA ARG A 10 -10.91 4.86 10.65
C ARG A 10 -12.30 4.55 11.18
N THR A 11 -12.33 3.96 12.37
CA THR A 11 -13.56 3.86 13.15
C THR A 11 -14.03 5.26 13.55
N SER A 12 -15.34 5.41 13.79
CA SER A 12 -15.91 6.72 14.12
C SER A 12 -15.53 7.23 15.51
N GLU A 13 -15.10 6.35 16.41
CA GLU A 13 -14.99 6.65 17.84
C GLU A 13 -13.98 7.76 18.16
N HIS A 14 -12.82 7.76 17.52
CA HIS A 14 -11.84 8.83 17.73
C HIS A 14 -12.39 10.19 17.26
N ALA A 15 -12.98 10.24 16.05
CA ALA A 15 -13.55 11.48 15.52
C ALA A 15 -14.74 11.98 16.36
N LYS A 16 -15.58 11.06 16.87
CA LYS A 16 -16.65 11.38 17.81
C LYS A 16 -16.11 11.95 19.10
N SER A 17 -15.08 11.35 19.69
CA SER A 17 -14.49 11.84 20.94
C SER A 17 -13.95 13.25 20.80
N VAL A 18 -13.26 13.56 19.69
CA VAL A 18 -12.75 14.91 19.40
C VAL A 18 -13.88 15.93 19.25
N LEU A 19 -15.03 15.53 18.69
CA LEU A 19 -16.19 16.40 18.47
C LEU A 19 -17.21 16.40 19.61
N GLY A 20 -16.93 15.72 20.74
CA GLY A 20 -17.86 15.64 21.88
C GLY A 20 -19.08 14.73 21.66
N PHE A 21 -19.02 13.82 20.69
CA PHE A 21 -20.08 12.88 20.31
C PHE A 21 -19.89 11.47 20.87
N SER A 22 -19.03 11.29 21.88
CA SER A 22 -18.80 9.98 22.52
C SER A 22 -20.10 9.31 22.94
N GLY A 23 -20.25 8.02 22.61
CA GLY A 23 -21.45 7.24 22.91
C GLY A 23 -22.72 7.60 22.11
N LYS A 24 -22.66 8.59 21.22
CA LYS A 24 -23.77 8.97 20.35
C LYS A 24 -23.75 8.20 19.03
N LEU A 25 -24.94 7.99 18.46
CA LEU A 25 -25.12 7.48 17.11
C LEU A 25 -25.33 8.66 16.17
N ILE A 26 -24.36 8.92 15.31
CA ILE A 26 -24.33 10.12 14.47
C ILE A 26 -24.88 9.81 13.08
N LEU A 27 -26.01 10.41 12.77
CA LEU A 27 -26.51 10.55 11.41
C LEU A 27 -26.04 11.90 10.88
N ALA A 28 -25.72 12.01 9.60
CA ALA A 28 -25.32 13.31 9.06
C ALA A 28 -25.71 13.51 7.61
N THR A 29 -25.96 14.77 7.27
CA THR A 29 -26.01 15.25 5.89
C THR A 29 -25.20 16.54 5.78
N PHE A 30 -24.53 16.71 4.64
CA PHE A 30 -23.59 17.81 4.40
C PHE A 30 -23.87 18.47 3.07
N GLY A 31 -23.56 19.75 2.95
CA GLY A 31 -23.55 20.50 1.70
C GLY A 31 -24.44 21.74 1.74
N LEU A 32 -24.61 22.37 0.57
CA LEU A 32 -25.41 23.59 0.46
C LEU A 32 -26.91 23.28 0.63
N LEU A 33 -27.56 23.93 1.59
CA LEU A 33 -28.98 23.74 1.86
C LEU A 33 -29.83 24.38 0.77
N ASN A 34 -30.82 23.62 0.29
CA ASN A 34 -31.88 24.08 -0.60
C ASN A 34 -33.08 23.10 -0.52
N PRO A 35 -34.30 23.51 -0.92
CA PRO A 35 -35.49 22.65 -0.88
C PRO A 35 -35.35 21.32 -1.62
N GLY A 36 -34.56 21.29 -2.70
CA GLY A 36 -34.28 20.06 -3.46
C GLY A 36 -33.50 19.00 -2.67
N LYS A 37 -32.95 19.33 -1.49
CA LYS A 37 -32.26 18.36 -0.64
C LYS A 37 -33.20 17.43 0.13
N GLY A 38 -34.48 17.77 0.31
CA GLY A 38 -35.48 16.90 0.94
C GLY A 38 -35.20 16.54 2.41
N ILE A 39 -34.51 17.41 3.15
CA ILE A 39 -34.07 17.12 4.54
C ILE A 39 -35.27 16.93 5.48
N GLU A 40 -36.39 17.60 5.18
CA GLU A 40 -37.65 17.49 5.92
C GLU A 40 -38.15 16.05 6.06
N TYR A 41 -37.97 15.20 5.04
CA TYR A 41 -38.40 13.81 5.08
C TYR A 41 -37.56 12.96 6.05
N VAL A 42 -36.30 13.33 6.26
CA VAL A 42 -35.46 12.72 7.31
C VAL A 42 -35.90 13.21 8.69
N ILE A 43 -36.20 14.50 8.84
CA ILE A 43 -36.68 15.05 10.11
C ILE A 43 -37.99 14.37 10.52
N GLU A 44 -38.92 14.15 9.58
CA GLU A 44 -40.19 13.43 9.80
C GLU A 44 -39.99 11.95 10.17
N ALA A 45 -38.88 11.33 9.76
CA ALA A 45 -38.56 9.94 10.09
C ALA A 45 -38.04 9.77 11.54
N LEU A 46 -37.40 10.82 12.09
CA LEU A 46 -36.64 10.71 13.33
C LEU A 46 -37.45 10.46 14.62
N PRO A 47 -38.73 10.85 14.79
CA PRO A 47 -39.45 10.60 16.05
C PRO A 47 -39.47 9.11 16.43
N LYS A 48 -39.74 8.21 15.46
CA LYS A 48 -39.74 6.75 15.68
C LYS A 48 -38.33 6.21 15.96
N VAL A 49 -37.32 6.76 15.30
CA VAL A 49 -35.91 6.38 15.51
C VAL A 49 -35.47 6.76 16.92
N VAL A 50 -35.73 8.01 17.35
CA VAL A 50 -35.34 8.55 18.64
C VAL A 50 -36.04 7.84 19.79
N ALA A 51 -37.32 7.51 19.65
CA ALA A 51 -38.06 6.74 20.64
C ALA A 51 -37.39 5.39 20.95
N LYS A 52 -36.77 4.77 19.93
CA LYS A 52 -36.03 3.50 20.07
C LYS A 52 -34.56 3.71 20.47
N PHE A 53 -33.95 4.81 20.02
CA PHE A 53 -32.52 5.11 20.20
C PHE A 53 -32.32 6.56 20.66
N PRO A 54 -32.44 6.85 21.97
CA PRO A 54 -32.38 8.21 22.50
C PRO A 54 -30.99 8.87 22.37
N ASN A 55 -29.95 8.07 22.10
CA ASN A 55 -28.59 8.56 21.85
C ASN A 55 -28.31 8.96 20.39
N VAL A 56 -29.30 8.87 19.49
CA VAL A 56 -29.17 9.33 18.10
C VAL A 56 -29.08 10.85 18.04
N ARG A 57 -28.17 11.34 17.19
CA ARG A 57 -28.03 12.74 16.81
C ARG A 57 -27.97 12.85 15.29
N PHE A 58 -28.71 13.79 14.71
CA PHE A 58 -28.67 14.10 13.29
C PHE A 58 -28.02 15.47 13.07
N LEU A 59 -26.90 15.48 12.35
CA LEU A 59 -26.13 16.68 12.06
C LEU A 59 -26.47 17.15 10.65
N ILE A 60 -26.95 18.39 10.54
CA ILE A 60 -27.20 19.07 9.27
C ILE A 60 -26.15 20.17 9.15
N ALA A 61 -25.15 19.95 8.32
CA ALA A 61 -23.99 20.83 8.24
C ALA A 61 -23.82 21.46 6.85
N GLY A 62 -23.75 22.78 6.85
CA GLY A 62 -23.61 23.59 5.65
C GLY A 62 -24.42 24.89 5.70
N VAL A 63 -24.05 25.81 4.82
CA VAL A 63 -24.74 27.09 4.60
C VAL A 63 -25.84 26.94 3.56
N THR A 64 -26.75 27.89 3.51
CA THR A 64 -27.78 27.94 2.46
C THR A 64 -27.11 28.23 1.12
N HIS A 65 -27.57 27.57 0.06
CA HIS A 65 -27.00 27.74 -1.28
C HIS A 65 -27.04 29.22 -1.68
N PRO A 66 -25.95 29.84 -2.21
CA PRO A 66 -25.89 31.28 -2.45
C PRO A 66 -27.08 31.82 -3.26
N VAL A 67 -27.44 31.13 -4.35
CA VAL A 67 -28.61 31.49 -5.19
C VAL A 67 -29.93 31.42 -4.43
N VAL A 68 -30.10 30.45 -3.52
CA VAL A 68 -31.32 30.31 -2.72
C VAL A 68 -31.35 31.38 -1.63
N LEU A 69 -30.20 31.69 -1.03
CA LEU A 69 -30.07 32.73 -0.03
C LEU A 69 -30.43 34.11 -0.61
N GLU A 70 -29.98 34.39 -1.83
CA GLU A 70 -30.31 35.62 -2.56
C GLU A 70 -31.81 35.71 -2.89
N GLN A 71 -32.43 34.62 -3.35
CA GLN A 71 -33.83 34.62 -3.80
C GLN A 71 -34.85 34.54 -2.67
N ALA A 72 -34.55 33.76 -1.62
CA ALA A 72 -35.53 33.35 -0.61
C ALA A 72 -34.99 33.42 0.83
N GLY A 73 -33.80 33.99 1.03
CA GLY A 73 -33.16 34.07 2.34
C GLY A 73 -32.95 32.69 2.99
N GLU A 74 -33.05 32.65 4.31
CA GLU A 74 -32.96 31.41 5.12
C GLU A 74 -34.31 30.69 5.26
N SER A 75 -35.30 30.97 4.40
CA SER A 75 -36.67 30.44 4.50
C SER A 75 -36.72 28.92 4.64
N TYR A 76 -35.96 28.19 3.82
CA TYR A 76 -35.91 26.73 3.89
C TYR A 76 -35.28 26.23 5.19
N ARG A 77 -34.18 26.84 5.67
CA ARG A 77 -33.58 26.46 6.96
C ARG A 77 -34.54 26.72 8.11
N ASN A 78 -35.19 27.89 8.11
CA ASN A 78 -36.16 28.27 9.13
C ASN A 78 -37.37 27.31 9.13
N PHE A 79 -37.81 26.87 7.95
CA PHE A 79 -38.82 25.82 7.81
C PHE A 79 -38.37 24.50 8.46
N LEU A 80 -37.13 24.05 8.20
CA LEU A 80 -36.58 22.85 8.83
C LEU A 80 -36.51 23.00 10.35
N ILE A 81 -36.00 24.13 10.86
CA ILE A 81 -35.91 24.42 12.30
C ILE A 81 -37.31 24.38 12.95
N LYS A 82 -38.31 25.02 12.34
CA LYS A 82 -39.69 24.99 12.83
C LYS A 82 -40.20 23.56 12.97
N LYS A 83 -39.99 22.73 11.94
CA LYS A 83 -40.38 21.31 11.94
C LYS A 83 -39.67 20.51 13.04
N VAL A 84 -38.39 20.81 13.32
CA VAL A 84 -37.66 20.19 14.45
C VAL A 84 -38.35 20.48 15.79
N TYR A 85 -38.81 21.71 16.02
CA TYR A 85 -39.52 22.07 17.24
C TYR A 85 -40.91 21.45 17.30
N GLU A 86 -41.67 21.47 16.21
CA GLU A 86 -43.02 20.85 16.13
C GLU A 86 -42.98 19.35 16.46
N LEU A 87 -41.91 18.66 16.08
CA LEU A 87 -41.71 17.22 16.33
C LEU A 87 -40.95 16.91 17.62
N ASN A 88 -40.65 17.90 18.47
CA ASN A 88 -39.90 17.75 19.72
C ASN A 88 -38.49 17.13 19.54
N LEU A 89 -37.79 17.47 18.45
CA LEU A 89 -36.48 16.90 18.09
C LEU A 89 -35.29 17.83 18.39
N ALA A 90 -35.50 18.95 19.06
CA ALA A 90 -34.46 19.98 19.30
C ALA A 90 -33.18 19.42 19.97
N ASN A 91 -33.31 18.44 20.86
CA ASN A 91 -32.17 17.79 21.53
C ASN A 91 -31.47 16.71 20.69
N HIS A 92 -32.00 16.40 19.52
CA HIS A 92 -31.55 15.32 18.63
C HIS A 92 -31.02 15.82 17.29
N ILE A 93 -31.31 17.05 16.89
CA ILE A 93 -30.89 17.62 15.61
C ILE A 93 -30.05 18.86 15.85
N SER A 94 -28.90 18.94 15.18
CA SER A 94 -27.99 20.08 15.28
C SER A 94 -27.69 20.66 13.90
N PHE A 95 -27.94 21.96 13.74
CA PHE A 95 -27.61 22.70 12.52
C PHE A 95 -26.25 23.37 12.68
N TYR A 96 -25.29 22.99 11.84
CA TYR A 96 -23.99 23.65 11.73
C TYR A 96 -24.03 24.58 10.53
N ASN A 97 -24.47 25.84 10.77
CA ASN A 97 -24.58 26.85 9.73
C ASN A 97 -23.22 27.51 9.44
N THR A 98 -22.26 26.72 8.96
CA THR A 98 -20.95 27.20 8.54
C THR A 98 -20.50 26.48 7.29
N TYR A 99 -19.66 27.16 6.49
CA TYR A 99 -18.95 26.53 5.41
C TYR A 99 -17.78 25.73 6.00
N LEU A 100 -17.84 24.40 5.93
CA LEU A 100 -16.79 23.55 6.44
C LEU A 100 -15.66 23.46 5.41
N ASP A 101 -14.43 23.75 5.83
CA ASP A 101 -13.26 23.38 5.04
C ASP A 101 -13.12 21.85 4.93
N LEU A 102 -12.21 21.39 4.08
CA LEU A 102 -12.02 19.95 3.85
C LEU A 102 -11.65 19.18 5.12
N ASN A 103 -10.82 19.76 5.99
CA ASN A 103 -10.39 19.07 7.20
C ASN A 103 -11.55 18.88 8.17
N ASP A 104 -12.34 19.93 8.39
CA ASP A 104 -13.51 19.87 9.26
C ASP A 104 -14.60 18.97 8.66
N LEU A 105 -14.87 19.07 7.36
CA LEU A 105 -15.79 18.17 6.68
C LEU A 105 -15.42 16.71 6.91
N PHE A 106 -14.14 16.35 6.77
CA PHE A 106 -13.71 14.97 7.02
C PHE A 106 -13.73 14.58 8.51
N ARG A 107 -13.56 15.52 9.45
CA ARG A 107 -13.78 15.23 10.88
C ARG A 107 -15.23 14.82 11.13
N PHE A 108 -16.19 15.59 10.60
CA PHE A 108 -17.61 15.28 10.73
C PHE A 108 -18.01 13.99 9.99
N LEU A 109 -17.53 13.79 8.75
CA LEU A 109 -17.77 12.55 8.01
C LEU A 109 -17.22 11.33 8.74
N LYS A 110 -16.01 11.41 9.32
CA LYS A 110 -15.43 10.30 10.10
C LYS A 110 -16.23 10.00 11.36
N ALA A 111 -16.81 11.02 12.01
CA ALA A 111 -17.66 10.83 13.19
C ALA A 111 -19.05 10.24 12.85
N THR A 112 -19.46 10.31 11.58
CA THR A 112 -20.76 9.83 11.10
C THR A 112 -20.83 8.30 11.13
N ASN A 113 -21.94 7.76 11.65
CA ASN A 113 -22.28 6.34 11.59
C ASN A 113 -23.00 5.99 10.29
N VAL A 114 -24.01 6.80 9.91
CA VAL A 114 -24.76 6.63 8.66
C VAL A 114 -24.94 7.98 8.01
N TYR A 115 -24.55 8.10 6.75
CA TYR A 115 -24.74 9.33 5.97
C TYR A 115 -26.09 9.30 5.25
N LEU A 116 -26.82 10.40 5.30
CA LEU A 116 -28.17 10.52 4.73
C LEU A 116 -28.15 11.46 3.53
N SER A 117 -28.65 10.96 2.40
CA SER A 117 -28.71 11.69 1.12
C SER A 117 -30.16 11.75 0.59
N PRO A 118 -31.01 12.65 1.14
CA PRO A 118 -32.44 12.70 0.82
C PRO A 118 -32.83 13.49 -0.45
N SER A 119 -31.90 13.67 -1.39
CA SER A 119 -32.11 14.53 -2.57
C SER A 119 -33.40 14.20 -3.33
N LEU A 120 -34.16 15.21 -3.74
CA LEU A 120 -35.43 15.07 -4.44
C LEU A 120 -35.30 15.10 -5.97
N ASN A 121 -34.13 15.46 -6.50
CA ASN A 121 -33.92 15.52 -7.95
C ASN A 121 -33.55 14.12 -8.49
N PRO A 122 -34.46 13.42 -9.20
CA PRO A 122 -34.15 12.08 -9.73
C PRO A 122 -33.04 12.10 -10.78
N ASN A 123 -32.86 13.23 -11.46
CA ASN A 123 -31.89 13.42 -12.54
C ASN A 123 -30.54 13.93 -12.04
N GLN A 124 -30.31 14.02 -10.72
CA GLN A 124 -29.02 14.45 -10.19
C GLN A 124 -27.93 13.45 -10.58
N THR A 125 -27.05 13.86 -11.50
CA THR A 125 -25.96 13.01 -12.03
C THR A 125 -24.72 13.02 -11.16
N VAL A 126 -24.58 14.01 -10.27
CA VAL A 126 -23.40 14.17 -9.41
C VAL A 126 -23.77 14.72 -8.03
N SER A 127 -23.19 14.11 -7.00
CA SER A 127 -23.31 14.44 -5.59
C SER A 127 -21.95 14.20 -4.92
N GLY A 128 -21.12 15.24 -4.86
CA GLY A 128 -19.81 15.15 -4.22
C GLY A 128 -19.90 14.72 -2.75
N THR A 129 -20.96 15.13 -2.05
CA THR A 129 -21.16 14.80 -0.63
C THR A 129 -21.48 13.31 -0.42
N LEU A 130 -22.21 12.68 -1.34
CA LEU A 130 -22.42 11.22 -1.35
C LEU A 130 -21.10 10.50 -1.61
N SER A 131 -20.34 10.92 -2.63
CA SER A 131 -19.04 10.32 -2.96
C SER A 131 -18.03 10.47 -1.82
N TYR A 132 -18.01 11.60 -1.11
CA TYR A 132 -17.13 11.81 0.04
C TYR A 132 -17.53 10.97 1.26
N ALA A 133 -18.82 10.73 1.46
CA ALA A 133 -19.31 9.83 2.52
C ALA A 133 -18.89 8.38 2.26
N LEU A 134 -19.16 7.85 1.05
CA LEU A 134 -18.70 6.52 0.63
C LEU A 134 -17.18 6.42 0.70
N GLY A 135 -16.49 7.46 0.20
CA GLY A 135 -15.03 7.62 0.25
C GLY A 135 -14.43 7.65 1.65
N SER A 136 -15.19 8.08 2.65
CA SER A 136 -14.81 8.04 4.06
C SER A 136 -15.19 6.72 4.75
N GLY A 137 -15.69 5.74 3.97
CA GLY A 137 -16.16 4.47 4.47
C GLY A 137 -17.40 4.57 5.34
N ARG A 138 -18.31 5.50 5.00
CA ARG A 138 -19.59 5.65 5.72
C ARG A 138 -20.69 4.96 4.93
N PRO A 139 -21.47 4.05 5.55
CA PRO A 139 -22.65 3.52 4.90
C PRO A 139 -23.66 4.65 4.66
N VAL A 140 -24.41 4.53 3.56
CA VAL A 140 -25.29 5.59 3.07
C VAL A 140 -26.74 5.11 3.02
N ILE A 141 -27.68 5.99 3.37
CA ILE A 141 -29.09 5.84 3.02
C ILE A 141 -29.43 6.99 2.09
N SER A 142 -29.86 6.67 0.87
CA SER A 142 -30.10 7.68 -0.17
C SER A 142 -31.41 7.43 -0.88
N THR A 143 -32.05 8.51 -1.30
CA THR A 143 -33.07 8.44 -2.35
C THR A 143 -32.45 7.95 -3.67
N ALA A 144 -33.25 7.29 -4.50
CA ALA A 144 -32.81 6.62 -5.73
C ALA A 144 -32.64 7.57 -6.94
N PHE A 145 -31.85 8.64 -6.80
CA PHE A 145 -31.45 9.50 -7.93
C PHE A 145 -30.36 8.85 -8.81
N ALA A 146 -30.11 9.40 -10.00
CA ALA A 146 -29.28 8.79 -11.04
C ALA A 146 -27.92 8.26 -10.55
N GLN A 147 -27.10 9.08 -9.88
CA GLN A 147 -25.82 8.61 -9.34
C GLN A 147 -26.00 7.61 -8.20
N ALA A 148 -26.95 7.83 -7.28
CA ALA A 148 -27.18 6.93 -6.15
C ALA A 148 -27.51 5.51 -6.62
N LYS A 149 -28.28 5.35 -7.71
CA LYS A 149 -28.57 4.05 -8.33
C LYS A 149 -27.32 3.34 -8.88
N GLN A 150 -26.30 4.09 -9.28
CA GLN A 150 -25.04 3.53 -9.79
C GLN A 150 -24.09 3.16 -8.65
N ASP A 151 -23.96 4.04 -7.67
CA ASP A 151 -22.93 3.92 -6.63
C ASP A 151 -23.38 3.08 -5.42
N ILE A 152 -24.69 2.99 -5.14
CA ILE A 152 -25.23 2.38 -3.92
C ILE A 152 -25.80 0.99 -4.21
N THR A 153 -25.04 -0.03 -3.82
CA THR A 153 -25.49 -1.42 -3.74
C THR A 153 -25.86 -1.80 -2.31
N SER A 154 -26.53 -2.95 -2.12
CA SER A 154 -26.83 -3.53 -0.80
C SER A 154 -25.59 -3.74 0.08
N GLU A 155 -24.40 -3.82 -0.52
CA GLU A 155 -23.13 -3.95 0.18
C GLU A 155 -22.60 -2.66 0.80
N VAL A 156 -23.09 -1.48 0.40
CA VAL A 156 -22.53 -0.17 0.83
C VAL A 156 -23.59 0.77 1.43
N GLY A 157 -24.87 0.48 1.21
CA GLY A 157 -25.94 1.33 1.68
C GLY A 157 -27.33 0.80 1.33
N ILE A 158 -28.31 1.69 1.47
CA ILE A 158 -29.73 1.40 1.21
C ILE A 158 -30.30 2.51 0.32
N LEU A 159 -30.90 2.11 -0.80
CA LEU A 159 -31.70 2.99 -1.64
C LEU A 159 -33.15 2.97 -1.18
N ILE A 160 -33.77 4.14 -1.17
CA ILE A 160 -35.18 4.32 -0.80
C ILE A 160 -35.91 5.22 -1.80
N ASP A 161 -37.23 5.21 -1.72
CA ASP A 161 -38.09 6.07 -2.53
C ASP A 161 -38.03 7.53 -2.08
N PHE A 162 -38.30 8.44 -3.03
CA PHE A 162 -38.38 9.87 -2.76
C PHE A 162 -39.56 10.20 -1.87
N LYS A 163 -39.42 11.25 -1.04
CA LYS A 163 -40.50 11.79 -0.21
C LYS A 163 -41.14 10.76 0.75
N ASN A 164 -40.35 9.80 1.23
CA ASN A 164 -40.81 8.69 2.07
C ASN A 164 -40.12 8.64 3.44
N PRO A 165 -40.65 9.35 4.47
CA PRO A 165 -40.11 9.32 5.83
C PRO A 165 -40.11 7.93 6.47
N GLN A 166 -41.08 7.09 6.15
CA GLN A 166 -41.17 5.75 6.71
C GLN A 166 -40.01 4.87 6.23
N ALA A 167 -39.65 4.93 4.94
CA ALA A 167 -38.50 4.20 4.41
C ALA A 167 -37.18 4.65 5.05
N PHE A 168 -37.01 5.95 5.34
CA PHE A 168 -35.88 6.43 6.13
C PHE A 168 -35.86 5.83 7.55
N THR A 169 -37.01 5.80 8.22
CA THR A 169 -37.16 5.23 9.57
C THR A 169 -36.67 3.78 9.58
N ASP A 170 -37.18 2.96 8.65
CA ASP A 170 -36.89 1.52 8.60
C ASP A 170 -35.42 1.25 8.25
N ALA A 171 -34.87 1.99 7.29
CA ALA A 171 -33.47 1.88 6.89
C ALA A 171 -32.51 2.30 8.03
N ILE A 172 -32.81 3.41 8.72
CA ILE A 172 -32.00 3.88 9.87
C ILE A 172 -32.04 2.85 11.00
N ILE A 173 -33.23 2.38 11.38
CA ILE A 173 -33.38 1.36 12.43
C ILE A 173 -32.63 0.08 12.07
N LYS A 174 -32.72 -0.39 10.81
CA LYS A 174 -32.00 -1.57 10.33
C LYS A 174 -30.50 -1.45 10.53
N LEU A 175 -29.89 -0.34 10.09
CA LEU A 175 -28.44 -0.15 10.19
C LEU A 175 -27.98 0.08 11.63
N ILE A 176 -28.76 0.79 12.44
CA ILE A 176 -28.43 1.02 13.86
C ILE A 176 -28.52 -0.28 14.67
N ASN A 177 -29.54 -1.11 14.42
CA ASN A 177 -29.70 -2.40 15.11
C ASN A 177 -28.59 -3.39 14.78
N ASN A 178 -28.05 -3.35 13.55
CA ASN A 178 -27.02 -4.28 13.09
C ASN A 178 -25.67 -3.59 12.92
N LYS A 179 -24.91 -3.50 14.03
CA LYS A 179 -23.58 -2.87 14.06
C LYS A 179 -22.58 -3.53 13.12
N GLU A 180 -22.65 -4.85 12.97
CA GLU A 180 -21.76 -5.61 12.09
C GLU A 180 -22.02 -5.27 10.62
N LEU A 181 -23.30 -5.27 10.20
CA LEU A 181 -23.70 -4.85 8.86
C LEU A 181 -23.25 -3.42 8.56
N CYS A 182 -23.45 -2.49 9.51
CA CYS A 182 -23.04 -1.10 9.37
C CYS A 182 -21.52 -0.96 9.19
N LEU A 183 -20.73 -1.70 9.99
CA LEU A 183 -19.28 -1.74 9.87
C LEU A 183 -18.84 -2.34 8.53
N GLN A 184 -19.45 -3.44 8.09
CA GLN A 184 -19.12 -4.10 6.84
C GLN A 184 -19.47 -3.23 5.64
N MET A 185 -20.62 -2.57 5.64
CA MET A 185 -20.99 -1.61 4.60
C MET A 185 -20.03 -0.44 4.52
N GLY A 186 -19.59 0.09 5.67
CA GLY A 186 -18.58 1.15 5.71
C GLY A 186 -17.23 0.72 5.11
N LYS A 187 -16.77 -0.48 5.44
CA LYS A 187 -15.57 -1.07 4.82
C LYS A 187 -15.75 -1.20 3.30
N ASN A 188 -16.83 -1.85 2.85
CA ASN A 188 -17.11 -2.05 1.43
C ASN A 188 -17.20 -0.72 0.67
N ALA A 189 -17.86 0.29 1.24
CA ALA A 189 -17.92 1.63 0.67
C ALA A 189 -16.51 2.20 0.47
N TYR A 190 -15.66 2.11 1.49
CA TYR A 190 -14.28 2.58 1.41
C TYR A 190 -13.48 1.89 0.29
N PHE A 191 -13.54 0.55 0.24
CA PHE A 191 -12.83 -0.26 -0.75
C PHE A 191 -13.31 0.06 -2.16
N ARG A 192 -14.62 0.06 -2.39
CA ARG A 192 -15.22 0.26 -3.71
C ARG A 192 -14.93 1.63 -4.29
N THR A 193 -14.71 2.67 -3.47
CA THR A 193 -14.41 4.01 -3.98
C THR A 193 -12.93 4.32 -4.14
N ARG A 194 -11.98 3.39 -3.88
CA ARG A 194 -10.54 3.73 -4.02
C ARG A 194 -10.13 4.13 -5.43
N HIS A 195 -10.72 3.53 -6.44
CA HIS A 195 -10.52 3.93 -7.85
C HIS A 195 -11.05 5.35 -8.15
N MET A 196 -11.83 5.95 -7.24
CA MET A 196 -12.37 7.30 -7.36
C MET A 196 -11.45 8.36 -6.74
N THR A 197 -10.32 8.00 -6.11
CA THR A 197 -9.39 9.02 -5.57
C THR A 197 -8.90 9.94 -6.68
N TRP A 198 -8.65 11.21 -6.36
CA TRP A 198 -8.21 12.20 -7.34
C TRP A 198 -6.98 11.76 -8.14
N GLU A 199 -6.06 11.01 -7.53
CA GLU A 199 -4.92 10.41 -8.22
C GLU A 199 -5.36 9.42 -9.32
N ASN A 200 -6.27 8.50 -8.99
CA ASN A 200 -6.77 7.50 -9.93
C ASN A 200 -7.69 8.12 -11.01
N VAL A 201 -8.47 9.14 -10.64
CA VAL A 201 -9.26 9.92 -11.60
C VAL A 201 -8.33 10.63 -12.57
N ALA A 202 -7.28 11.31 -12.09
CA ALA A 202 -6.30 11.96 -12.95
C ALA A 202 -5.64 10.96 -13.92
N LEU A 203 -5.24 9.78 -13.44
CA LEU A 203 -4.71 8.71 -14.29
C LEU A 203 -5.71 8.26 -15.36
N SER A 204 -6.98 8.10 -14.99
CA SER A 204 -8.05 7.70 -15.92
C SER A 204 -8.26 8.74 -17.02
N TYR A 205 -8.27 10.03 -16.66
CA TYR A 205 -8.38 11.13 -17.63
C TYR A 205 -7.14 11.21 -18.52
N MET A 206 -5.94 11.11 -17.95
CA MET A 206 -4.68 11.07 -18.72
C MET A 206 -4.68 9.94 -19.75
N LYS A 207 -5.05 8.72 -19.33
CA LYS A 207 -5.15 7.57 -20.23
C LYS A 207 -6.12 7.82 -21.39
N TYR A 208 -7.24 8.49 -21.12
CA TYR A 208 -8.23 8.83 -22.15
C TYR A 208 -7.70 9.91 -23.10
N PHE A 209 -7.11 10.99 -22.58
CA PHE A 209 -6.57 12.08 -23.39
C PHE A 209 -5.42 11.63 -24.29
N SER A 210 -4.55 10.75 -23.81
CA SER A 210 -3.45 10.19 -24.61
C SER A 210 -3.91 9.39 -25.84
N GLN A 211 -5.18 8.96 -25.92
CA GLN A 211 -5.73 8.31 -27.11
C GLN A 211 -5.92 9.28 -28.28
N PHE A 212 -6.10 10.57 -28.00
CA PHE A 212 -6.38 11.61 -28.99
C PHE A 212 -5.22 12.59 -29.18
N ALA A 213 -4.37 12.70 -28.17
CA ALA A 213 -3.16 13.53 -28.18
C ALA A 213 -2.00 12.68 -27.64
N PRO A 214 -1.40 11.82 -28.48
CA PRO A 214 -0.28 10.96 -28.06
C PRO A 214 0.90 11.75 -27.49
N GLU A 215 1.08 13.02 -27.84
CA GLU A 215 2.06 13.93 -27.25
C GLU A 215 1.83 14.22 -25.75
N LEU A 216 0.61 13.96 -25.24
CA LEU A 216 0.30 13.98 -23.81
C LEU A 216 0.71 12.68 -23.11
N THR A 217 1.26 11.68 -23.83
CA THR A 217 1.86 10.51 -23.16
C THR A 217 2.90 10.99 -22.16
N LEU A 218 2.74 10.48 -20.94
CA LEU A 218 3.46 10.94 -19.78
C LEU A 218 4.96 10.88 -20.04
N GLY A 219 5.60 12.05 -20.11
CA GLY A 219 6.98 12.18 -19.67
C GLY A 219 7.14 11.62 -18.25
N GLN A 220 8.36 11.55 -17.74
CA GLN A 220 8.62 10.93 -16.43
C GLN A 220 7.70 11.47 -15.33
N LYS A 221 6.84 10.59 -14.77
CA LYS A 221 5.99 10.92 -13.63
C LYS A 221 6.87 11.46 -12.51
N LYS A 222 6.44 12.54 -11.86
CA LYS A 222 7.19 13.10 -10.73
C LYS A 222 7.27 12.06 -9.60
N LEU A 223 8.48 11.61 -9.31
CA LEU A 223 8.75 10.66 -8.25
C LEU A 223 8.29 11.23 -6.89
N PRO A 224 7.45 10.51 -6.12
CA PRO A 224 7.02 11.01 -4.82
C PRO A 224 8.20 11.20 -3.84
N PRO A 225 8.06 12.05 -2.82
CA PRO A 225 9.08 12.20 -1.78
C PRO A 225 9.22 10.89 -0.98
N ILE A 226 10.44 10.64 -0.49
CA ILE A 226 10.73 9.47 0.34
C ILE A 226 10.26 9.75 1.76
N LYS A 227 9.38 8.91 2.32
CA LYS A 227 8.83 9.06 3.66
C LYS A 227 9.00 7.78 4.46
N LEU A 228 9.60 7.86 5.65
CA LEU A 228 9.68 6.71 6.58
C LEU A 228 8.47 6.63 7.54
N THR A 229 7.43 7.43 7.32
CA THR A 229 6.30 7.58 8.25
C THR A 229 5.55 6.27 8.50
N HIS A 230 5.22 5.54 7.45
CA HIS A 230 4.50 4.26 7.59
C HIS A 230 5.42 3.12 8.06
N LEU A 231 6.66 3.08 7.58
CA LEU A 231 7.69 2.15 8.09
C LEU A 231 7.86 2.31 9.62
N ALA A 232 7.96 3.55 10.11
CA ALA A 232 8.06 3.84 11.53
C ALA A 232 6.78 3.48 12.30
N LYS A 233 5.61 3.51 11.65
CA LYS A 233 4.33 3.09 12.25
C LYS A 233 4.26 1.56 12.41
N LEU A 234 4.80 0.81 11.45
CA LEU A 234 4.88 -0.65 11.49
C LEU A 234 5.99 -1.17 12.42
N THR A 235 6.90 -0.29 12.87
CA THR A 235 8.05 -0.67 13.71
C THR A 235 7.80 -0.28 15.16
N ASP A 236 7.80 -1.27 16.05
CA ASP A 236 7.77 -1.04 17.49
C ASP A 236 9.20 -1.02 18.08
N ASN A 237 9.35 -1.16 19.40
CA ASN A 237 10.67 -1.18 20.02
C ASN A 237 11.43 -2.52 19.89
N PHE A 238 10.84 -3.51 19.20
CA PHE A 238 11.40 -4.84 19.00
C PHE A 238 11.76 -5.11 17.54
N GLY A 239 10.87 -4.80 16.59
CA GLY A 239 11.08 -5.02 15.16
C GLY A 239 9.96 -4.45 14.31
N ILE A 240 9.99 -4.73 13.00
CA ILE A 240 8.86 -4.41 12.11
C ILE A 240 7.81 -5.54 12.11
N ILE A 241 6.54 -5.14 12.28
CA ILE A 241 5.38 -6.03 12.25
C ILE A 241 5.05 -6.39 10.79
N GLN A 242 4.85 -7.68 10.52
CA GLN A 242 4.71 -8.22 9.15
C GLN A 242 3.54 -7.60 8.37
N PHE A 243 2.34 -7.65 8.93
CA PHE A 243 1.12 -7.30 8.22
C PHE A 243 0.43 -6.06 8.79
N ALA A 244 -0.42 -5.46 7.96
CA ALA A 244 -1.32 -4.40 8.36
C ALA A 244 -2.76 -4.71 7.94
N LYS A 245 -3.72 -4.27 8.75
CA LYS A 245 -5.14 -4.21 8.35
C LYS A 245 -5.40 -2.79 7.86
N LEU A 246 -5.47 -2.63 6.55
CA LEU A 246 -5.35 -1.34 5.89
C LEU A 246 -4.03 -0.66 6.29
N THR A 247 -4.10 0.35 7.15
CA THR A 247 -2.93 1.13 7.57
C THR A 247 -2.53 0.88 9.01
N GLU A 248 -3.28 0.07 9.77
CA GLU A 248 -2.97 -0.23 11.16
C GLU A 248 -2.16 -1.53 11.27
N PRO A 249 -1.03 -1.54 12.00
CA PRO A 249 -0.23 -2.75 12.18
C PRO A 249 -1.06 -3.89 12.79
N ASP A 250 -0.97 -5.08 12.21
CA ASP A 250 -1.61 -6.28 12.74
C ASP A 250 -0.67 -6.99 13.72
N LEU A 251 -0.72 -6.59 14.99
CA LEU A 251 0.18 -7.08 16.04
C LEU A 251 0.18 -8.62 16.17
N ALA A 252 -0.92 -9.28 15.82
CA ALA A 252 -1.05 -10.74 15.86
C ALA A 252 -0.15 -11.44 14.82
N SER A 253 0.25 -10.75 13.74
CA SER A 253 1.12 -11.32 12.71
C SER A 253 2.53 -11.61 13.23
N GLY A 254 3.01 -10.83 14.21
CA GLY A 254 4.37 -10.92 14.73
C GLY A 254 5.38 -10.28 13.78
N TYR A 255 6.58 -10.84 13.73
CA TYR A 255 7.76 -10.28 13.05
C TYR A 255 8.47 -11.37 12.25
N THR A 256 9.07 -10.99 11.13
CA THR A 256 9.94 -11.86 10.35
C THR A 256 11.33 -11.28 10.20
N LEU A 257 12.32 -12.15 10.02
CA LEU A 257 13.70 -11.79 9.77
C LEU A 257 13.87 -11.04 8.46
N ASP A 258 13.24 -11.54 7.40
CA ASP A 258 13.38 -10.98 6.06
C ASP A 258 12.89 -9.53 5.98
N ASP A 259 11.74 -9.20 6.61
CA ASP A 259 11.25 -7.83 6.70
C ASP A 259 12.16 -6.94 7.53
N ASN A 260 12.68 -7.41 8.67
CA ASN A 260 13.63 -6.64 9.46
C ASN A 260 14.97 -6.42 8.72
N ALA A 261 15.43 -7.40 7.94
CA ALA A 261 16.63 -7.29 7.11
C ALA A 261 16.42 -6.28 5.97
N ARG A 262 15.30 -6.36 5.24
CA ARG A 262 14.94 -5.38 4.19
C ARG A 262 14.77 -3.98 4.79
N ALA A 263 14.12 -3.85 5.95
CA ALA A 263 13.93 -2.58 6.63
C ALA A 263 15.28 -1.95 7.03
N LEU A 264 16.22 -2.76 7.54
CA LEU A 264 17.58 -2.31 7.86
C LEU A 264 18.30 -1.72 6.63
N ILE A 265 18.18 -2.38 5.47
CA ILE A 265 18.70 -1.88 4.18
C ILE A 265 18.07 -0.53 3.85
N ALA A 266 16.74 -0.45 3.87
CA ALA A 266 16.00 0.76 3.51
C ALA A 266 16.38 1.96 4.39
N VAL A 267 16.45 1.79 5.71
CA VAL A 267 16.81 2.88 6.62
C VAL A 267 18.28 3.27 6.54
N ALA A 268 19.18 2.32 6.24
CA ALA A 268 20.60 2.62 6.02
C ALA A 268 20.82 3.42 4.72
N LEU A 269 20.12 3.06 3.64
CA LEU A 269 20.13 3.81 2.38
C LEU A 269 19.46 5.18 2.52
N HIS A 270 18.37 5.27 3.28
CA HIS A 270 17.75 6.54 3.64
C HIS A 270 18.73 7.43 4.41
N TYR A 271 19.40 6.89 5.44
CA TYR A 271 20.39 7.63 6.21
C TYR A 271 21.57 8.07 5.34
N LYS A 272 22.05 7.22 4.42
CA LYS A 272 23.08 7.59 3.44
C LYS A 272 22.68 8.83 2.63
N LYS A 273 21.41 8.96 2.25
CA LYS A 273 20.89 10.05 1.42
C LYS A 273 20.57 11.31 2.21
N PHE A 274 20.02 11.18 3.43
CA PHE A 274 19.45 12.31 4.17
C PHE A 274 20.06 12.59 5.56
N GLY A 275 20.88 11.67 6.11
CA GLY A 275 21.54 11.84 7.40
C GLY A 275 20.58 11.94 8.61
N THR A 276 19.34 11.45 8.51
CA THR A 276 18.31 11.70 9.53
C THR A 276 18.47 10.82 10.78
N HIS A 277 18.41 11.41 11.97
CA HIS A 277 18.52 10.67 13.23
C HIS A 277 17.40 9.64 13.43
N SER A 278 16.19 9.91 12.92
CA SER A 278 15.07 8.95 12.94
C SER A 278 15.39 7.64 12.22
N ALA A 279 16.18 7.68 11.15
CA ALA A 279 16.60 6.47 10.43
C ALA A 279 17.58 5.64 11.27
N LEU A 280 18.46 6.26 12.05
CA LEU A 280 19.37 5.53 12.95
C LEU A 280 18.64 4.84 14.11
N LYS A 281 17.57 5.47 14.63
CA LYS A 281 16.74 4.85 15.65
C LYS A 281 16.10 3.56 15.13
N LEU A 282 15.55 3.59 13.92
CA LEU A 282 15.00 2.40 13.26
C LEU A 282 16.09 1.37 12.94
N ALA A 283 17.25 1.81 12.44
CA ALA A 283 18.38 0.93 12.17
C ALA A 283 18.82 0.15 13.42
N SER A 284 18.81 0.80 14.60
CA SER A 284 19.11 0.13 15.87
C SER A 284 18.09 -0.94 16.23
N ILE A 285 16.80 -0.70 15.98
CA ILE A 285 15.74 -1.67 16.26
C ILE A 285 15.93 -2.90 15.38
N HIS A 286 16.04 -2.71 14.06
CA HIS A 286 16.19 -3.83 13.13
C HIS A 286 17.50 -4.59 13.37
N LEU A 287 18.63 -3.90 13.61
CA LEU A 287 19.90 -4.59 13.89
C LEU A 287 19.83 -5.42 15.18
N ASN A 288 19.20 -4.90 16.24
CA ASN A 288 18.97 -5.66 17.48
C ASN A 288 18.06 -6.88 17.25
N PHE A 289 17.05 -6.76 16.39
CA PHE A 289 16.22 -7.89 15.98
C PHE A 289 17.07 -8.98 15.32
N LEU A 290 17.94 -8.62 14.37
CA LEU A 290 18.83 -9.58 13.70
C LEU A 290 19.72 -10.34 14.70
N TYR A 291 20.30 -9.64 15.68
CA TYR A 291 21.05 -10.27 16.78
C TYR A 291 20.19 -11.23 17.61
N ARG A 292 18.94 -10.85 17.88
CA ARG A 292 18.02 -11.62 18.73
C ARG A 292 17.64 -12.97 18.12
N VAL A 293 17.62 -13.07 16.80
CA VAL A 293 17.21 -14.28 16.06
C VAL A 293 18.38 -15.03 15.42
N ALA A 294 19.62 -14.58 15.64
CA ALA A 294 20.81 -15.30 15.21
C ALA A 294 20.95 -16.63 15.96
N LYS A 295 21.24 -17.71 15.21
CA LYS A 295 21.38 -19.07 15.74
C LYS A 295 22.85 -19.46 15.90
N PRO A 296 23.17 -20.43 16.78
CA PRO A 296 24.55 -20.91 16.98
C PRO A 296 25.21 -21.53 15.74
N ASP A 297 24.40 -22.01 14.79
CA ASP A 297 24.83 -22.63 13.52
C ASP A 297 25.13 -21.59 12.41
N GLY A 298 24.98 -20.30 12.70
CA GLY A 298 25.23 -19.20 11.77
C GLY A 298 24.02 -18.79 10.92
N TYR A 299 22.95 -19.58 10.90
CA TYR A 299 21.66 -19.19 10.33
C TYR A 299 20.88 -18.33 11.32
N PHE A 300 19.64 -18.00 10.96
CA PHE A 300 18.75 -17.17 11.75
C PHE A 300 17.34 -17.78 11.79
N ASP A 301 16.64 -17.61 12.90
CA ASP A 301 15.21 -17.87 12.96
C ASP A 301 14.45 -16.74 12.24
N ASN A 302 13.51 -17.08 11.38
CA ASN A 302 12.70 -16.10 10.67
C ASN A 302 11.53 -15.60 11.53
N TYR A 303 10.68 -16.51 12.01
CA TYR A 303 9.41 -16.12 12.65
C TYR A 303 9.56 -15.86 14.14
N VAL A 304 9.10 -14.68 14.56
CA VAL A 304 8.90 -14.33 15.96
C VAL A 304 7.45 -13.92 16.16
N ASN A 305 6.76 -14.53 17.13
CA ASN A 305 5.33 -14.29 17.33
C ASN A 305 5.04 -12.94 18.01
N SER A 306 3.76 -12.60 18.16
CA SER A 306 3.30 -11.35 18.80
C SER A 306 3.79 -11.16 20.23
N ASN A 307 4.12 -12.25 20.93
CA ASN A 307 4.67 -12.25 22.30
C ASN A 307 6.20 -12.13 22.30
N ARG A 308 6.83 -11.85 21.15
CA ARG A 308 8.29 -11.70 20.97
C ARG A 308 9.07 -12.98 21.28
N ALA A 309 8.42 -14.14 21.21
CA ALA A 309 9.03 -15.44 21.34
C ALA A 309 9.30 -16.04 19.94
N ILE A 310 10.45 -16.69 19.77
CA ILE A 310 10.78 -17.43 18.55
C ILE A 310 9.71 -18.50 18.33
N ASP A 311 9.08 -18.50 17.16
CA ASP A 311 8.07 -19.48 16.80
C ASP A 311 8.75 -20.75 16.28
N LYS A 312 9.10 -21.65 17.21
CA LYS A 312 9.87 -22.86 16.87
C LYS A 312 9.17 -23.73 15.82
N GLN A 313 7.85 -23.85 15.88
CA GLN A 313 7.11 -24.73 14.98
C GLN A 313 7.15 -24.21 13.55
N ARG A 314 6.90 -22.90 13.35
CA ARG A 314 6.99 -22.29 12.01
C ARG A 314 8.42 -22.32 11.47
N ASN A 315 9.41 -22.03 12.29
CA ASN A 315 10.81 -22.04 11.86
C ASN A 315 11.35 -23.44 11.52
N ILE A 316 10.79 -24.52 12.08
CA ILE A 316 11.15 -25.89 11.68
C ILE A 316 10.64 -26.23 10.27
N GLN A 317 9.50 -25.66 9.87
CA GLN A 317 8.86 -25.93 8.58
C GLN A 317 9.41 -25.07 7.45
N GLU A 318 10.16 -24.03 7.78
CA GLU A 318 10.66 -23.06 6.81
C GLU A 318 12.10 -23.35 6.40
N ASN A 319 12.40 -23.09 5.12
CA ASN A 319 13.76 -23.02 4.67
C ASN A 319 14.43 -21.71 5.15
N SER A 320 15.35 -21.82 6.11
CA SER A 320 16.06 -20.67 6.68
C SER A 320 17.06 -20.00 5.71
N GLU A 321 17.34 -20.59 4.53
CA GLU A 321 18.34 -20.07 3.61
C GLU A 321 18.02 -18.66 3.08
N ASP A 322 16.84 -18.46 2.49
CA ASP A 322 16.47 -17.16 1.88
C ASP A 322 16.46 -16.00 2.91
N PRO A 323 15.78 -16.11 4.07
CA PRO A 323 15.78 -15.03 5.04
C PRO A 323 17.17 -14.82 5.68
N SER A 324 18.00 -15.87 5.84
CA SER A 324 19.38 -15.74 6.30
C SER A 324 20.28 -15.05 5.28
N ALA A 325 20.18 -15.38 3.99
CA ALA A 325 20.98 -14.75 2.95
C ALA A 325 20.64 -13.26 2.77
N ARG A 326 19.34 -12.90 2.84
CA ARG A 326 18.88 -11.51 2.86
C ARG A 326 19.46 -10.74 4.06
N THR A 327 19.53 -11.39 5.21
CA THR A 327 20.14 -10.83 6.43
C THR A 327 21.62 -10.56 6.25
N LEU A 328 22.36 -11.50 5.68
CA LEU A 328 23.78 -11.31 5.39
C LEU A 328 24.01 -10.19 4.37
N TYR A 329 23.15 -10.06 3.37
CA TYR A 329 23.18 -8.90 2.46
C TYR A 329 22.95 -7.59 3.20
N ALA A 330 21.95 -7.52 4.09
CA ALA A 330 21.70 -6.33 4.90
C ALA A 330 22.91 -5.95 5.77
N LEU A 331 23.50 -6.92 6.47
CA LEU A 331 24.68 -6.71 7.33
C LEU A 331 25.92 -6.27 6.53
N ALA A 332 26.17 -6.90 5.37
CA ALA A 332 27.26 -6.54 4.47
C ALA A 332 27.06 -5.12 3.88
N LEU A 333 25.84 -4.74 3.53
CA LEU A 333 25.54 -3.41 3.03
C LEU A 333 25.74 -2.34 4.13
N VAL A 334 25.19 -2.56 5.32
CA VAL A 334 25.32 -1.60 6.44
C VAL A 334 26.77 -1.40 6.84
N SER A 335 27.56 -2.49 6.94
CA SER A 335 28.98 -2.40 7.30
C SER A 335 29.84 -1.63 6.28
N THR A 336 29.39 -1.55 5.03
CA THR A 336 30.14 -0.96 3.92
C THR A 336 29.75 0.47 3.59
N ILE A 337 28.53 0.93 3.89
CA ILE A 337 28.10 2.33 3.66
C ILE A 337 28.86 3.30 4.57
N LYS A 338 29.82 4.06 4.01
CA LYS A 338 30.69 4.99 4.77
C LYS A 338 29.92 6.01 5.64
N GLN A 339 28.78 6.50 5.14
CA GLN A 339 27.95 7.50 5.82
C GLN A 339 27.34 6.97 7.11
N VAL A 340 27.03 5.67 7.19
CA VAL A 340 26.46 5.05 8.39
C VAL A 340 27.47 5.15 9.55
N PRO A 341 27.05 5.53 10.78
CA PRO A 341 27.97 5.73 11.88
C PRO A 341 28.77 4.46 12.21
N LYS A 342 30.04 4.65 12.58
CA LYS A 342 31.02 3.58 12.80
C LYS A 342 30.49 2.43 13.67
N ARG A 343 29.83 2.76 14.79
CA ARG A 343 29.19 1.78 15.69
C ARG A 343 28.28 0.79 14.96
N PHE A 344 27.34 1.28 14.15
CA PHE A 344 26.41 0.40 13.41
C PHE A 344 27.14 -0.46 12.39
N ARG A 345 28.17 0.10 11.73
CA ARG A 345 28.97 -0.64 10.75
C ARG A 345 29.74 -1.78 11.39
N GLU A 346 30.33 -1.54 12.56
CA GLU A 346 31.08 -2.54 13.32
C GLU A 346 30.17 -3.63 13.89
N GLN A 347 29.01 -3.25 14.43
CA GLN A 347 28.00 -4.23 14.87
C GLN A 347 27.53 -5.10 13.71
N ALA A 348 27.13 -4.49 12.58
CA ALA A 348 26.69 -5.24 11.41
C ALA A 348 27.78 -6.18 10.88
N HIS A 349 29.03 -5.72 10.81
CA HIS A 349 30.16 -6.53 10.38
C HIS A 349 30.43 -7.70 11.33
N SER A 350 30.43 -7.44 12.65
CA SER A 350 30.66 -8.48 13.66
C SER A 350 29.62 -9.59 13.58
N LEU A 351 28.33 -9.26 13.42
CA LEU A 351 27.29 -10.28 13.26
C LEU A 351 27.44 -11.07 11.96
N PHE A 352 27.80 -10.39 10.86
CA PHE A 352 28.09 -11.04 9.59
C PHE A 352 29.24 -12.07 9.73
N GLU A 353 30.35 -11.67 10.34
CA GLU A 353 31.51 -12.54 10.54
C GLU A 353 31.17 -13.75 11.42
N GLN A 354 30.42 -13.55 12.50
CA GLN A 354 29.98 -14.63 13.38
C GLN A 354 29.19 -15.69 12.62
N SER A 355 28.28 -15.29 11.72
CA SER A 355 27.52 -16.23 10.88
C SER A 355 28.41 -16.95 9.88
N VAL A 356 29.27 -16.24 9.14
CA VAL A 356 30.11 -16.86 8.09
C VAL A 356 31.17 -17.80 8.67
N GLN A 357 31.68 -17.55 9.88
CA GLN A 357 32.60 -18.44 10.59
C GLN A 357 32.00 -19.82 10.93
N LYS A 358 30.68 -19.99 10.84
CA LYS A 358 29.98 -21.27 11.07
C LYS A 358 29.79 -22.10 9.80
N ASN A 359 30.45 -21.74 8.69
CA ASN A 359 30.39 -22.46 7.40
C ASN A 359 28.97 -22.59 6.83
N ILE A 360 28.16 -21.53 6.94
CA ILE A 360 26.87 -21.44 6.26
C ILE A 360 27.02 -21.69 4.75
N ALA A 361 26.02 -22.33 4.15
CA ALA A 361 26.01 -22.65 2.73
C ALA A 361 24.61 -22.50 2.15
N PHE A 362 24.52 -22.05 0.91
CA PHE A 362 23.23 -21.82 0.24
C PHE A 362 23.10 -22.68 -1.01
N SER A 363 21.92 -23.26 -1.18
CA SER A 363 21.52 -24.12 -2.30
C SER A 363 20.32 -23.53 -3.07
N SER A 364 19.46 -22.77 -2.39
CA SER A 364 18.33 -22.08 -3.00
C SER A 364 18.81 -20.96 -3.94
N PRO A 365 18.29 -20.84 -5.18
CA PRO A 365 18.76 -19.83 -6.13
C PRO A 365 18.66 -18.39 -5.61
N ARG A 366 17.56 -18.03 -4.92
CA ARG A 366 17.40 -16.68 -4.34
C ARG A 366 18.38 -16.44 -3.20
N ALA A 367 18.58 -17.42 -2.32
CA ALA A 367 19.55 -17.31 -1.23
C ALA A 367 20.99 -17.15 -1.75
N ILE A 368 21.36 -17.94 -2.77
CA ILE A 368 22.64 -17.80 -3.48
C ILE A 368 22.80 -16.38 -4.04
N ALA A 369 21.79 -15.86 -4.72
CA ALA A 369 21.84 -14.52 -5.32
C ALA A 369 21.98 -13.40 -4.27
N PHE A 370 21.22 -13.45 -3.17
CA PHE A 370 21.38 -12.49 -2.07
C PHE A 370 22.76 -12.60 -1.41
N TYR A 371 23.30 -13.80 -1.25
CA TYR A 371 24.64 -13.97 -0.71
C TYR A 371 25.72 -13.41 -1.65
N ILE A 372 25.57 -13.57 -2.98
CA ILE A 372 26.45 -12.90 -3.95
C ILE A 372 26.37 -11.37 -3.81
N LYS A 373 25.18 -10.78 -3.61
CA LYS A 373 25.03 -9.34 -3.31
C LYS A 373 25.81 -8.95 -2.05
N ALA A 374 25.74 -9.76 -1.00
CA ALA A 374 26.50 -9.55 0.24
C ALA A 374 28.02 -9.55 0.00
N LEU A 375 28.55 -10.57 -0.68
CA LEU A 375 29.97 -10.70 -0.98
C LEU A 375 30.46 -9.56 -1.89
N ASN A 376 29.65 -9.13 -2.86
CA ASN A 376 29.96 -7.96 -3.71
C ASN A 376 30.06 -6.66 -2.89
N CYS A 377 29.19 -6.44 -1.90
CA CYS A 377 29.30 -5.29 -0.99
C CYS A 377 30.65 -5.28 -0.26
N LEU A 378 31.06 -6.43 0.29
CA LEU A 378 32.34 -6.57 0.98
C LEU A 378 33.52 -6.34 0.04
N LEU A 379 33.53 -7.00 -1.12
CA LEU A 379 34.63 -6.91 -2.11
C LEU A 379 34.77 -5.51 -2.73
N SER A 380 33.69 -4.73 -2.75
CA SER A 380 33.74 -3.31 -3.14
C SER A 380 34.54 -2.44 -2.16
N LYS A 381 34.78 -2.93 -0.94
CA LYS A 381 35.52 -2.22 0.12
C LYS A 381 36.83 -2.91 0.50
N TRP A 382 36.82 -4.23 0.59
CA TRP A 382 37.93 -5.06 1.07
C TRP A 382 38.23 -6.17 0.06
N LYS A 383 39.43 -6.18 -0.52
CA LYS A 383 39.84 -7.16 -1.53
C LYS A 383 40.35 -8.46 -0.89
N GLU A 384 39.46 -9.17 -0.21
CA GLU A 384 39.82 -10.41 0.48
C GLU A 384 39.76 -11.65 -0.43
N PRO A 385 40.86 -12.41 -0.59
CA PRO A 385 40.89 -13.56 -1.48
C PRO A 385 39.85 -14.64 -1.16
N LYS A 386 39.58 -14.91 0.13
CA LYS A 386 38.58 -15.91 0.55
C LYS A 386 37.16 -15.51 0.13
N VAL A 387 36.82 -14.23 0.26
CA VAL A 387 35.52 -13.68 -0.14
C VAL A 387 35.36 -13.74 -1.67
N LEU A 388 36.44 -13.46 -2.41
CA LEU A 388 36.45 -13.59 -3.87
C LEU A 388 36.24 -15.04 -4.33
N THR A 389 36.90 -16.01 -3.67
CA THR A 389 36.70 -17.44 -3.94
C THR A 389 35.26 -17.86 -3.67
N ALA A 390 34.66 -17.43 -2.56
CA ALA A 390 33.27 -17.70 -2.25
C ALA A 390 32.32 -17.10 -3.32
N LEU A 391 32.56 -15.84 -3.74
CA LEU A 391 31.74 -15.20 -4.76
C LEU A 391 31.80 -15.98 -6.08
N ARG A 392 32.99 -16.43 -6.50
CA ARG A 392 33.14 -17.27 -7.71
C ARG A 392 32.36 -18.57 -7.57
N TYR A 393 32.52 -19.27 -6.44
CA TYR A 393 31.81 -20.52 -6.18
C TYR A 393 30.28 -20.38 -6.32
N TYR A 394 29.68 -19.36 -5.72
CA TYR A 394 28.24 -19.14 -5.81
C TYR A 394 27.77 -18.68 -7.19
N CYS A 395 28.57 -17.90 -7.92
CA CYS A 395 28.27 -17.58 -9.32
C CYS A 395 28.27 -18.85 -10.18
N GLU A 396 29.23 -19.76 -9.99
CA GLU A 396 29.28 -21.04 -10.70
C GLU A 396 28.07 -21.95 -10.38
N GLN A 397 27.53 -21.88 -9.15
CA GLN A 397 26.28 -22.58 -8.83
C GLN A 397 25.10 -22.04 -9.63
N LEU A 398 24.95 -20.71 -9.77
CA LEU A 398 23.89 -20.13 -10.63
C LEU A 398 24.10 -20.49 -12.10
N ILE A 399 25.34 -20.52 -12.59
CA ILE A 399 25.65 -20.98 -13.96
C ILE A 399 25.23 -22.44 -14.13
N THR A 400 25.54 -23.31 -13.16
CA THR A 400 25.14 -24.73 -13.20
C THR A 400 23.62 -24.90 -13.24
N LEU A 401 22.87 -24.07 -12.50
CA LEU A 401 21.40 -24.10 -12.53
C LEU A 401 20.86 -23.70 -13.91
N TYR A 402 21.40 -22.62 -14.49
CA TYR A 402 21.08 -22.20 -15.85
C TYR A 402 21.38 -23.30 -16.88
N GLU A 403 22.60 -23.86 -16.87
CA GLU A 403 23.03 -24.93 -17.79
C GLU A 403 22.14 -26.18 -17.71
N LYS A 404 21.61 -26.50 -16.52
CA LYS A 404 20.68 -27.64 -16.34
C LYS A 404 19.26 -27.36 -16.82
N SER A 405 18.82 -26.11 -16.83
CA SER A 405 17.41 -25.77 -17.04
C SER A 405 17.12 -25.14 -18.42
N HIS A 406 18.10 -24.43 -18.99
CA HIS A 406 17.88 -23.66 -20.19
C HIS A 406 17.61 -24.55 -21.42
N SER A 407 16.86 -24.01 -22.37
CA SER A 407 16.57 -24.61 -23.66
C SER A 407 16.25 -23.51 -24.68
N PRO A 408 16.14 -23.78 -25.99
CA PRO A 408 15.93 -22.73 -26.99
C PRO A 408 14.77 -21.76 -26.71
N ASN A 409 13.69 -22.24 -26.07
CA ASN A 409 12.50 -21.43 -25.74
C ASN A 409 12.41 -21.09 -24.23
N TRP A 410 13.49 -21.30 -23.48
CA TRP A 410 13.50 -21.09 -22.03
C TRP A 410 14.90 -20.74 -21.56
N GLU A 411 15.21 -19.45 -21.53
CA GLU A 411 16.52 -18.92 -21.15
C GLU A 411 16.50 -18.54 -19.66
N TRP A 412 16.33 -19.52 -18.77
CA TRP A 412 16.18 -19.29 -17.33
C TRP A 412 16.88 -20.34 -16.44
N PHE A 413 17.06 -20.01 -15.16
CA PHE A 413 17.78 -20.80 -14.14
C PHE A 413 17.00 -22.01 -13.62
N GLU A 414 15.68 -22.02 -13.80
CA GLU A 414 14.73 -22.95 -13.19
C GLU A 414 13.62 -23.28 -14.18
N PRO A 415 12.87 -24.38 -14.01
CA PRO A 415 11.73 -24.71 -14.86
C PRO A 415 10.48 -23.84 -14.60
N TYR A 416 10.63 -22.67 -13.97
CA TYR A 416 9.57 -21.71 -13.70
C TYR A 416 10.15 -20.31 -13.41
N LEU A 417 9.32 -19.26 -13.56
CA LEU A 417 9.54 -17.94 -12.94
C LEU A 417 8.62 -17.80 -11.72
N THR A 418 9.15 -17.34 -10.59
CA THR A 418 8.40 -17.14 -9.34
C THR A 418 8.54 -15.70 -8.82
N TYR A 419 9.09 -15.53 -7.61
CA TYR A 419 9.29 -14.24 -6.94
C TYR A 419 10.75 -13.81 -6.99
N SER A 420 10.96 -12.50 -6.81
CA SER A 420 12.27 -11.85 -6.80
C SER A 420 13.14 -12.27 -8.00
N ASN A 421 12.55 -12.57 -9.15
CA ASN A 421 13.25 -13.24 -10.26
C ASN A 421 14.49 -12.47 -10.73
N ALA A 422 14.40 -11.14 -10.78
CA ALA A 422 15.47 -10.27 -11.25
C ALA A 422 16.74 -10.30 -10.40
N ILE A 423 16.68 -10.84 -9.17
CA ILE A 423 17.85 -10.99 -8.30
C ILE A 423 18.88 -11.97 -8.88
N LEU A 424 18.44 -13.00 -9.62
CA LEU A 424 19.30 -14.04 -10.18
C LEU A 424 20.24 -13.49 -11.28
N PRO A 425 19.73 -12.84 -12.35
CA PRO A 425 20.60 -12.20 -13.33
C PRO A 425 21.43 -11.06 -12.71
N GLU A 426 20.87 -10.28 -11.77
CA GLU A 426 21.62 -9.23 -11.09
C GLU A 426 22.84 -9.78 -10.35
N ALA A 427 22.70 -10.91 -9.64
CA ALA A 427 23.79 -11.54 -8.91
C ALA A 427 24.95 -11.92 -9.84
N LEU A 428 24.67 -12.53 -11.01
CA LEU A 428 25.71 -12.83 -11.99
C LEU A 428 26.37 -11.56 -12.56
N LEU A 429 25.62 -10.48 -12.77
CA LEU A 429 26.18 -9.21 -13.21
C LEU A 429 27.15 -8.62 -12.17
N LEU A 430 26.79 -8.70 -10.89
CA LEU A 430 27.68 -8.29 -9.80
C LEU A 430 28.90 -9.20 -9.71
N GLY A 431 28.73 -10.49 -9.97
CA GLY A 431 29.82 -11.44 -10.16
C GLY A 431 30.81 -10.97 -11.23
N TYR A 432 30.30 -10.67 -12.43
CA TYR A 432 31.08 -10.14 -13.54
C TYR A 432 31.81 -8.85 -13.17
N LYS A 433 31.12 -7.89 -12.51
CA LYS A 433 31.71 -6.61 -12.10
C LYS A 433 32.97 -6.79 -11.26
N ILE A 434 33.03 -7.84 -10.43
CA ILE A 434 34.17 -8.13 -9.56
C ILE A 434 35.22 -9.00 -10.26
N THR A 435 34.82 -10.03 -11.00
CA THR A 435 35.73 -11.05 -11.54
C THR A 435 36.19 -10.78 -12.98
N SER A 436 35.47 -9.93 -13.71
CA SER A 436 35.57 -9.77 -15.17
C SER A 436 35.30 -11.05 -15.97
N GLU A 437 34.66 -12.05 -15.37
CA GLU A 437 34.29 -13.31 -16.04
C GLU A 437 33.15 -13.09 -17.05
N LYS A 438 33.48 -13.11 -18.35
CA LYS A 438 32.55 -12.79 -19.44
C LYS A 438 31.35 -13.74 -19.51
N ARG A 439 31.49 -15.00 -19.07
CA ARG A 439 30.38 -15.96 -19.02
C ARG A 439 29.26 -15.48 -18.09
N TYR A 440 29.60 -14.87 -16.94
CA TYR A 440 28.61 -14.34 -16.00
C TYR A 440 27.80 -13.20 -16.63
N LEU A 441 28.47 -12.28 -17.33
CA LEU A 441 27.79 -11.21 -18.07
C LEU A 441 26.85 -11.77 -19.13
N LYS A 442 27.32 -12.73 -19.94
CA LYS A 442 26.54 -13.33 -21.03
C LYS A 442 25.26 -13.99 -20.51
N VAL A 443 25.35 -14.80 -19.46
CA VAL A 443 24.17 -15.48 -18.88
C VAL A 443 23.26 -14.47 -18.19
N SER A 444 23.82 -13.48 -17.48
CA SER A 444 23.06 -12.38 -16.88
C SER A 444 22.22 -11.63 -17.92
N GLU A 445 22.81 -11.22 -19.05
CA GLU A 445 22.10 -10.51 -20.11
C GLU A 445 21.03 -11.37 -20.76
N LYS A 446 21.33 -12.64 -21.09
CA LYS A 446 20.36 -13.57 -21.68
C LYS A 446 19.13 -13.78 -20.80
N THR A 447 19.37 -14.14 -19.54
CA THR A 447 18.30 -14.45 -18.59
C THR A 447 17.51 -13.20 -18.23
N PHE A 448 18.15 -12.03 -18.16
CA PHE A 448 17.43 -10.80 -17.89
C PHE A 448 16.60 -10.31 -19.09
N ASN A 449 17.12 -10.45 -20.31
CA ASN A 449 16.32 -10.18 -21.51
C ASN A 449 15.12 -11.11 -21.60
N PHE A 450 15.28 -12.39 -21.30
CA PHE A 450 14.17 -13.34 -21.19
C PHE A 450 13.13 -12.88 -20.17
N LEU A 451 13.55 -12.43 -18.98
CA LEU A 451 12.63 -11.89 -17.99
C LEU A 451 11.92 -10.62 -18.49
N ILE A 452 12.64 -9.71 -19.16
CA ILE A 452 12.09 -8.47 -19.72
C ILE A 452 11.02 -8.79 -20.77
N GLU A 453 11.29 -9.69 -21.70
CA GLU A 453 10.33 -10.13 -22.75
C GLU A 453 9.02 -10.66 -22.16
N HIS A 454 9.10 -11.30 -21.00
CA HIS A 454 7.91 -11.84 -20.34
C HIS A 454 7.22 -10.84 -19.43
N THR A 455 7.90 -9.79 -18.95
CA THR A 455 7.37 -8.89 -17.90
C THR A 455 7.18 -7.44 -18.35
N PHE A 456 7.63 -7.04 -19.54
CA PHE A 456 7.34 -5.73 -20.12
C PHE A 456 6.50 -5.90 -21.39
N LYS A 457 5.32 -5.29 -21.41
CA LYS A 457 4.38 -5.36 -22.54
C LYS A 457 3.64 -4.04 -22.69
N ASP A 458 3.50 -3.55 -23.92
CA ASP A 458 2.75 -2.33 -24.26
C ASP A 458 3.17 -1.12 -23.36
N ASP A 459 4.49 -0.91 -23.21
CA ASP A 459 5.11 0.11 -22.34
C ASP A 459 4.73 0.03 -20.85
N MET A 460 4.27 -1.13 -20.40
CA MET A 460 3.90 -1.41 -19.02
C MET A 460 4.72 -2.58 -18.45
N TYR A 461 5.12 -2.45 -17.19
CA TYR A 461 5.71 -3.55 -16.45
C TYR A 461 4.62 -4.37 -15.74
N ILE A 462 4.66 -5.68 -15.94
CA ILE A 462 3.68 -6.67 -15.46
C ILE A 462 4.45 -7.83 -14.79
N PRO A 463 4.70 -7.75 -13.47
CA PRO A 463 5.35 -8.81 -12.70
C PRO A 463 4.70 -10.17 -12.89
N ILE A 464 5.46 -11.26 -12.72
CA ILE A 464 4.88 -12.61 -12.68
C ILE A 464 3.89 -12.69 -11.51
N GLY A 465 2.67 -13.15 -11.80
CA GLY A 465 1.60 -13.20 -10.82
C GLY A 465 1.81 -14.31 -9.79
N GLN A 466 1.63 -14.01 -8.50
CA GLN A 466 1.79 -15.00 -7.43
C GLN A 466 0.61 -15.97 -7.31
N SER A 467 -0.49 -15.71 -8.03
CA SER A 467 -1.66 -16.59 -8.08
C SER A 467 -1.39 -17.97 -8.72
N GLY A 468 -0.18 -18.20 -9.24
CA GLY A 468 0.23 -19.48 -9.82
C GLY A 468 1.52 -19.45 -10.65
N TRP A 469 2.27 -18.36 -10.63
CA TRP A 469 3.61 -18.25 -11.21
C TRP A 469 3.67 -18.47 -12.74
N PHE A 470 4.85 -18.77 -13.29
CA PHE A 470 5.01 -19.10 -14.71
C PHE A 470 5.86 -20.36 -14.89
N PRO A 471 5.24 -21.55 -14.97
CA PRO A 471 5.93 -22.79 -15.27
C PRO A 471 6.40 -22.87 -16.73
N LYS A 472 7.53 -23.56 -16.96
CA LYS A 472 8.09 -23.81 -18.29
C LYS A 472 7.11 -24.62 -19.14
N GLY A 473 6.77 -24.08 -20.31
CA GLY A 473 5.84 -24.74 -21.26
C GLY A 473 4.36 -24.50 -20.95
N GLU A 474 4.04 -23.71 -19.93
CA GLU A 474 2.67 -23.36 -19.56
C GLU A 474 2.38 -21.86 -19.80
N THR A 475 1.25 -21.36 -19.32
CA THR A 475 0.89 -19.94 -19.40
C THR A 475 1.24 -19.23 -18.11
N ARG A 476 1.89 -18.07 -18.21
CA ARG A 476 2.19 -17.22 -17.04
C ARG A 476 0.92 -16.69 -16.38
N GLN A 477 0.95 -16.58 -15.06
CA GLN A 477 -0.07 -15.85 -14.30
C GLN A 477 0.21 -14.34 -14.27
N TYR A 478 -0.86 -13.57 -14.18
CA TYR A 478 -0.83 -12.10 -14.27
C TYR A 478 -1.28 -11.39 -13.00
N PHE A 479 -1.91 -12.08 -12.05
CA PHE A 479 -2.56 -11.45 -10.89
C PHE A 479 -1.85 -11.79 -9.59
N ASP A 480 -2.23 -11.07 -8.54
CA ASP A 480 -1.52 -11.03 -7.26
C ASP A 480 -0.07 -10.56 -7.41
N GLN A 481 0.13 -9.55 -8.27
CA GLN A 481 1.43 -8.91 -8.49
C GLN A 481 1.89 -8.20 -7.20
N GLN A 482 3.11 -8.48 -6.74
CA GLN A 482 3.64 -7.92 -5.49
C GLN A 482 4.71 -6.83 -5.73
N PRO A 483 4.81 -5.83 -4.83
CA PRO A 483 5.88 -4.84 -4.81
C PRO A 483 7.31 -5.39 -4.80
N GLU A 484 7.56 -6.55 -4.19
CA GLU A 484 8.90 -7.16 -4.13
C GLU A 484 9.49 -7.40 -5.52
N ASP A 485 8.71 -7.98 -6.44
CA ASP A 485 9.17 -8.27 -7.81
C ASP A 485 9.46 -7.00 -8.60
N VAL A 486 8.63 -5.97 -8.41
CA VAL A 486 8.82 -4.64 -9.01
C VAL A 486 10.12 -4.03 -8.53
N THR A 487 10.38 -4.12 -7.22
CA THR A 487 11.58 -3.59 -6.58
C THR A 487 12.83 -4.31 -7.04
N ALA A 488 12.83 -5.65 -7.02
CA ALA A 488 13.95 -6.46 -7.49
C ALA A 488 14.28 -6.15 -8.97
N THR A 489 13.27 -5.96 -9.81
CA THR A 489 13.45 -5.62 -11.23
C THR A 489 14.05 -4.23 -11.39
N ILE A 490 13.59 -3.24 -10.64
CA ILE A 490 14.15 -1.88 -10.65
C ILE A 490 15.61 -1.86 -10.19
N GLU A 491 15.94 -2.60 -9.11
CA GLU A 491 17.33 -2.73 -8.65
C GLU A 491 18.22 -3.35 -9.73
N ALA A 492 17.80 -4.47 -10.31
CA ALA A 492 18.53 -5.16 -11.38
C ALA A 492 18.72 -4.28 -12.62
N LEU A 493 17.69 -3.54 -13.06
CA LEU A 493 17.76 -2.60 -14.18
C LEU A 493 18.77 -1.47 -13.91
N ASN A 494 18.75 -0.91 -12.70
CA ASN A 494 19.71 0.11 -12.31
C ASN A 494 21.14 -0.45 -12.25
N THR A 495 21.34 -1.67 -11.76
CA THR A 495 22.64 -2.34 -11.78
C THR A 495 23.12 -2.61 -13.22
N MET A 496 22.23 -3.08 -14.10
CA MET A 496 22.50 -3.29 -15.53
C MET A 496 22.92 -1.98 -16.20
N PHE A 497 22.21 -0.88 -15.98
CA PHE A 497 22.59 0.43 -16.48
C PHE A 497 23.98 0.85 -15.98
N LYS A 498 24.25 0.71 -14.67
CA LYS A 498 25.53 1.09 -14.06
C LYS A 498 26.73 0.30 -14.60
N VAL A 499 26.54 -0.96 -14.96
CA VAL A 499 27.63 -1.82 -15.44
C VAL A 499 27.78 -1.76 -16.97
N THR A 500 26.69 -1.68 -17.72
CA THR A 500 26.71 -1.74 -19.20
C THR A 500 26.64 -0.38 -19.89
N ASN A 501 26.23 0.67 -19.17
CA ASN A 501 25.95 2.01 -19.68
C ASN A 501 24.88 2.08 -20.79
N ARG A 502 24.03 1.06 -20.93
CA ARG A 502 22.94 1.03 -21.92
C ARG A 502 21.69 1.76 -21.39
N LYS A 503 21.36 2.90 -22.01
CA LYS A 503 20.26 3.80 -21.57
C LYS A 503 18.90 3.11 -21.47
N HIS A 504 18.63 2.12 -22.32
CA HIS A 504 17.37 1.37 -22.32
C HIS A 504 17.02 0.78 -20.93
N TYR A 505 18.00 0.29 -20.15
CA TYR A 505 17.72 -0.23 -18.81
C TYR A 505 17.23 0.85 -17.84
N LYS A 506 17.71 2.09 -17.99
CA LYS A 506 17.20 3.23 -17.20
C LYS A 506 15.76 3.59 -17.61
N GLU A 507 15.42 3.49 -18.88
CA GLU A 507 14.05 3.70 -19.39
C GLU A 507 13.09 2.65 -18.81
N LEU A 508 13.45 1.37 -18.93
CA LEU A 508 12.68 0.27 -18.32
C LEU A 508 12.55 0.42 -16.80
N ALA A 509 13.57 0.93 -16.09
CA ALA A 509 13.47 1.14 -14.64
C ALA A 509 12.39 2.16 -14.31
N ASN A 510 12.28 3.24 -15.10
CA ASN A 510 11.22 4.24 -14.94
C ASN A 510 9.84 3.63 -15.26
N ILE A 511 9.73 2.81 -16.30
CA ILE A 511 8.50 2.09 -16.64
C ILE A 511 8.08 1.17 -15.49
N ALA A 512 9.00 0.37 -14.95
CA ALA A 512 8.74 -0.49 -13.80
C ALA A 512 8.33 0.31 -12.56
N PHE A 513 8.98 1.45 -12.28
CA PHE A 513 8.60 2.30 -11.15
C PHE A 513 7.18 2.87 -11.29
N ASN A 514 6.74 3.14 -12.52
CA ASN A 514 5.40 3.65 -12.77
C ASN A 514 4.28 2.67 -12.38
N TRP A 515 4.59 1.38 -12.21
CA TRP A 515 3.67 0.38 -11.62
C TRP A 515 3.12 0.85 -10.27
N PHE A 516 3.97 1.39 -9.40
CA PHE A 516 3.57 1.98 -8.11
C PHE A 516 2.67 3.21 -8.26
N LEU A 517 2.83 3.92 -9.37
CA LEU A 517 2.14 5.16 -9.71
C LEU A 517 0.93 4.94 -10.64
N GLY A 518 0.48 3.70 -10.77
CA GLY A 518 -0.76 3.33 -11.44
C GLY A 518 -0.62 2.87 -12.89
N ASP A 519 0.58 2.74 -13.45
CA ASP A 519 0.79 2.06 -14.73
C ASP A 519 0.90 0.55 -14.49
N ASN A 520 -0.21 -0.03 -14.05
CA ASN A 520 -0.39 -1.45 -13.82
C ASN A 520 -1.72 -1.91 -14.44
N VAL A 521 -1.97 -3.21 -14.40
CA VAL A 521 -3.14 -3.84 -15.06
C VAL A 521 -4.49 -3.29 -14.60
N LEU A 522 -4.58 -2.67 -13.41
CA LEU A 522 -5.80 -2.04 -12.91
C LEU A 522 -5.86 -0.52 -13.14
N GLY A 523 -4.79 0.10 -13.61
CA GLY A 523 -4.72 1.56 -13.79
C GLY A 523 -4.81 2.34 -12.48
N GLN A 524 -4.41 1.75 -11.35
CA GLN A 524 -4.62 2.29 -10.01
C GLN A 524 -3.33 2.44 -9.21
N VAL A 525 -3.16 3.56 -8.51
CA VAL A 525 -1.97 3.79 -7.66
C VAL A 525 -1.83 2.72 -6.57
N VAL A 526 -0.59 2.26 -6.38
CA VAL A 526 -0.22 1.29 -5.33
C VAL A 526 0.48 2.01 -4.17
N TYR A 527 1.26 3.05 -4.46
CA TYR A 527 1.87 3.89 -3.42
C TYR A 527 0.87 4.89 -2.82
N ASP A 528 0.73 4.88 -1.50
CA ASP A 528 -0.13 5.80 -0.75
C ASP A 528 0.67 7.02 -0.26
N ARG A 529 0.47 8.15 -0.95
CA ARG A 529 1.12 9.44 -0.62
C ARG A 529 0.74 9.98 0.75
N THR A 530 -0.43 9.61 1.26
CA THR A 530 -0.98 10.11 2.53
C THR A 530 -0.26 9.46 3.71
N THR A 531 -0.09 8.14 3.70
CA THR A 531 0.62 7.40 4.76
C THR A 531 2.13 7.36 4.57
N GLY A 532 2.58 7.35 3.31
CA GLY A 532 3.93 6.95 2.95
C GLY A 532 4.14 5.43 2.89
N GLY A 533 3.05 4.64 2.96
CA GLY A 533 3.05 3.19 2.77
C GLY A 533 2.78 2.78 1.32
N CYS A 534 2.77 1.48 1.07
CA CYS A 534 2.45 0.89 -0.23
C CYS A 534 1.38 -0.18 -0.04
N TYR A 535 0.42 -0.27 -0.96
CA TYR A 535 -0.55 -1.34 -0.98
C TYR A 535 0.12 -2.68 -1.33
N ASP A 536 -0.37 -3.77 -0.74
CA ASP A 536 0.28 -5.08 -0.76
C ASP A 536 0.34 -5.72 -2.15
N GLY A 537 -0.60 -5.41 -3.04
CA GLY A 537 -0.51 -5.95 -4.40
C GLY A 537 -1.67 -5.61 -5.32
N VAL A 538 -1.51 -5.99 -6.58
CA VAL A 538 -2.48 -5.79 -7.65
C VAL A 538 -3.12 -7.14 -7.99
N GLY A 539 -4.39 -7.30 -7.60
CA GLY A 539 -5.19 -8.49 -7.92
C GLY A 539 -5.89 -8.38 -9.28
N GLU A 540 -6.78 -9.33 -9.57
CA GLU A 540 -7.53 -9.36 -10.84
C GLU A 540 -8.50 -8.18 -11.00
N LYS A 541 -9.18 -7.80 -9.92
CA LYS A 541 -10.27 -6.81 -9.94
C LYS A 541 -10.04 -5.62 -9.01
N PHE A 542 -9.16 -5.78 -8.03
CA PHE A 542 -8.95 -4.79 -6.98
C PHE A 542 -7.50 -4.79 -6.48
N ILE A 543 -7.10 -3.65 -5.94
CA ILE A 543 -5.85 -3.49 -5.19
C ILE A 543 -6.05 -4.04 -3.77
N ASN A 544 -5.10 -4.81 -3.26
CA ASN A 544 -5.07 -5.18 -1.85
C ASN A 544 -4.63 -3.95 -1.02
N LEU A 545 -5.57 -3.29 -0.36
CA LEU A 545 -5.31 -2.01 0.33
C LEU A 545 -4.56 -2.12 1.67
N ASN A 546 -4.20 -3.33 2.11
CA ASN A 546 -3.30 -3.47 3.24
C ASN A 546 -1.94 -2.88 2.90
N GLN A 547 -1.28 -2.28 3.90
CA GLN A 547 0.05 -1.69 3.77
C GLN A 547 1.02 -2.38 4.73
N GLY A 548 1.35 -3.64 4.42
CA GLY A 548 2.26 -4.47 5.21
C GLY A 548 3.73 -4.01 5.14
N ALA A 549 4.60 -4.75 5.82
CA ALA A 549 6.03 -4.48 5.89
C ALA A 549 6.69 -4.65 4.52
N GLU A 550 6.57 -5.82 3.89
CA GLU A 550 7.18 -6.14 2.59
C GLU A 550 6.86 -5.05 1.56
N SER A 551 5.58 -4.79 1.31
CA SER A 551 5.14 -3.82 0.31
C SER A 551 5.67 -2.41 0.55
N THR A 552 5.60 -1.95 1.80
CA THR A 552 6.11 -0.64 2.22
C THR A 552 7.62 -0.52 2.02
N ILE A 553 8.37 -1.54 2.43
CA ILE A 553 9.83 -1.55 2.31
C ILE A 553 10.24 -1.65 0.83
N SER A 554 9.57 -2.49 0.06
CA SER A 554 9.78 -2.66 -1.38
C SER A 554 9.66 -1.33 -2.12
N TYR A 555 8.55 -0.59 -1.92
CA TYR A 555 8.44 0.76 -2.49
C TYR A 555 9.60 1.69 -2.06
N LEU A 556 9.98 1.67 -0.77
CA LEU A 556 11.08 2.51 -0.28
C LEU A 556 12.40 2.17 -0.97
N LEU A 557 12.75 0.89 -1.10
CA LEU A 557 13.95 0.42 -1.77
C LEU A 557 13.93 0.79 -3.26
N ALA A 558 12.80 0.57 -3.95
CA ALA A 558 12.61 0.97 -5.34
C ALA A 558 12.84 2.48 -5.50
N ARG A 559 12.24 3.30 -4.64
CA ARG A 559 12.36 4.76 -4.70
C ARG A 559 13.76 5.27 -4.33
N LEU A 560 14.44 4.62 -3.39
CA LEU A 560 15.81 4.93 -2.98
C LEU A 560 16.83 4.57 -4.07
N SER A 561 16.50 3.61 -4.94
CA SER A 561 17.33 3.19 -6.08
C SER A 561 17.41 4.22 -7.21
N PHE A 562 16.48 5.17 -7.25
CA PHE A 562 16.58 6.33 -8.13
C PHE A 562 17.49 7.41 -7.53
N GLU A 563 18.59 7.67 -8.24
CA GLU A 563 19.46 8.83 -8.00
C GLU A 563 18.67 10.12 -8.23
N ASN A 564 18.92 11.13 -7.39
CA ASN A 564 18.54 12.51 -7.74
C ASN A 564 19.70 13.11 -8.52
#